data_AF-A0A849MKM3-F1
#
_entry.id   AF-A0A849MKM3-F1
#
_cell.length_a   1.000
_cell.length_b   1.000
_cell.length_c   1.000
_cell.angle_alpha   90.00
_cell.angle_beta   90.00
_cell.angle_gamma   90.00
#
_symmetry.space_group_name_H-M   'P 1'
#
loop_
_entity.id
_entity.type
_entity.pdbx_description
1 polymer ?
#
loop_
_entity_poly.entity_id
_entity_poly.type
_entity_poly.pdbx_seq_one_letter_code
_entity_poly.pdbx_strand_id
1 'polypeptide(L)'
;MLVKRISLVVFVLCLTITFFNSDYAYSEISNDTSSVKTLNKASRTISFRDLYQRIYSGKATLEQVKLALTTKDSTKLVNTMHALYAMRWHAGVHNLLYKMWEIDKDEAPKISWDLIEKPPVRIALASTINRIDILKSKDIREYIRSFKYDDDVLNRGQALVALGLNGDPVDVPYLEEMADSNNRYLTQIGVSSLAFMENSTAKESLISLAKKHYDTPRGKLILDVLSRSYNVVPVSKEEYEKANAEENIN
;
A
#
# COMPACT_ATOMS: atom_id res chain seq x y z
N MET A 1 -11.04 19.24 6.69
CA MET A 1 -10.82 18.28 7.79
C MET A 1 -10.56 16.84 7.30
N LEU A 2 -10.97 16.49 6.07
CA LEU A 2 -10.79 15.16 5.44
C LEU A 2 -9.32 14.77 5.17
N VAL A 3 -8.47 15.74 4.78
CA VAL A 3 -7.05 15.52 4.40
C VAL A 3 -6.18 15.04 5.58
N LYS A 4 -6.55 15.34 6.83
CA LYS A 4 -5.78 14.90 8.01
C LYS A 4 -5.98 13.41 8.35
N ARG A 5 -7.08 12.78 7.91
CA ARG A 5 -7.43 11.39 8.26
C ARG A 5 -6.74 10.38 7.33
N ILE A 6 -6.56 10.73 6.05
CA ILE A 6 -5.81 9.95 5.05
C ILE A 6 -4.35 9.75 5.50
N SER A 7 -3.75 10.75 6.14
CA SER A 7 -2.37 10.64 6.63
C SER A 7 -2.21 9.61 7.74
N LEU A 8 -3.17 9.40 8.65
CA LEU A 8 -2.95 8.54 9.82
C LEU A 8 -3.04 7.05 9.48
N VAL A 9 -4.00 6.65 8.63
CA VAL A 9 -4.17 5.24 8.22
C VAL A 9 -3.02 4.80 7.29
N VAL A 10 -2.56 5.68 6.40
CA VAL A 10 -1.37 5.44 5.57
C VAL A 10 -0.07 5.44 6.39
N PHE A 11 0.02 6.26 7.45
CA PHE A 11 1.17 6.29 8.37
C PHE A 11 1.31 5.01 9.20
N VAL A 12 0.19 4.38 9.59
CA VAL A 12 0.19 3.08 10.30
C VAL A 12 0.62 1.93 9.36
N LEU A 13 0.34 2.00 8.06
CA LEU A 13 0.84 1.01 7.10
C LEU A 13 2.32 1.17 6.75
N CYS A 14 2.82 2.40 6.59
CA CYS A 14 4.25 2.61 6.32
C CYS A 14 5.14 2.08 7.45
N LEU A 15 4.67 2.11 8.70
CA LEU A 15 5.37 1.55 9.86
C LEU A 15 5.21 0.02 9.96
N THR A 16 4.07 -0.57 9.61
CA THR A 16 3.87 -2.03 9.76
C THR A 16 4.46 -2.86 8.62
N ILE A 17 4.55 -2.32 7.39
CA ILE A 17 5.28 -2.99 6.29
C ILE A 17 6.79 -3.01 6.57
N THR A 18 7.33 -1.99 7.25
CA THR A 18 8.76 -2.00 7.65
C THR A 18 9.06 -2.91 8.84
N PHE A 19 8.15 -3.06 9.81
CA PHE A 19 8.38 -3.89 10.99
C PHE A 19 8.28 -5.41 10.74
N PHE A 20 7.64 -5.89 9.67
CA PHE A 20 7.64 -7.33 9.35
C PHE A 20 8.69 -7.73 8.29
N ASN A 21 9.20 -6.77 7.49
CA ASN A 21 10.34 -7.03 6.61
C ASN A 21 11.67 -7.17 7.39
N SER A 22 11.75 -6.71 8.64
CA SER A 22 12.94 -6.90 9.47
C SER A 22 13.11 -8.34 9.98
N ASP A 23 12.02 -9.09 10.16
CA ASP A 23 12.08 -10.47 10.67
C ASP A 23 12.43 -11.50 9.57
N TYR A 24 12.40 -11.09 8.29
CA TYR A 24 12.83 -11.92 7.16
C TYR A 24 14.24 -11.58 6.63
N ALA A 25 14.89 -10.55 7.16
CA ALA A 25 16.19 -10.08 6.69
C ALA A 25 17.11 -9.70 7.86
N TYR A 26 17.63 -10.70 8.60
CA TYR A 26 18.76 -10.46 9.51
C TYR A 26 19.70 -11.66 9.66
N SER A 27 20.71 -11.71 8.78
CA SER A 27 22.05 -12.27 8.99
C SER A 27 22.89 -11.74 7.82
N GLU A 28 23.83 -10.81 7.94
CA GLU A 28 25.12 -10.89 8.62
C GLU A 28 25.85 -9.53 8.51
N ILE A 29 26.61 -9.16 9.56
CA ILE A 29 27.99 -8.59 9.55
C ILE A 29 28.20 -7.17 8.94
N SER A 30 28.98 -6.23 9.49
CA SER A 30 29.76 -6.06 10.74
C SER A 30 30.16 -4.58 10.88
N ASN A 31 30.51 -4.20 12.10
CA ASN A 31 31.19 -2.95 12.44
C ASN A 31 32.46 -2.70 11.62
N ASP A 32 32.69 -1.45 11.21
CA ASP A 32 33.98 -0.80 11.50
C ASP A 32 33.85 0.73 11.54
N THR A 33 34.45 1.31 12.56
CA THR A 33 34.55 2.75 12.80
C THR A 33 36.03 3.11 12.78
N SER A 34 36.51 3.83 11.76
CA SER A 34 37.56 4.84 11.96
C SER A 34 37.88 5.67 10.72
N SER A 35 37.94 6.99 10.98
CA SER A 35 38.72 8.07 10.33
C SER A 35 38.71 8.23 8.81
N VAL A 36 38.28 9.41 8.32
CA VAL A 36 39.20 10.46 7.82
C VAL A 36 38.48 11.82 7.93
N LYS A 37 39.08 12.76 8.67
CA LYS A 37 38.78 14.20 8.60
C LYS A 37 39.48 14.77 7.36
N THR A 38 38.74 15.23 6.37
CA THR A 38 39.19 16.29 5.46
C THR A 38 38.00 17.06 4.88
N LEU A 39 38.07 18.39 4.97
CA LEU A 39 37.12 19.36 4.40
C LEU A 39 36.94 19.14 2.89
N ASN A 40 35.70 19.31 2.39
CA ASN A 40 35.40 20.20 1.25
C ASN A 40 33.89 20.27 0.93
N LYS A 41 33.36 21.51 0.91
CA LYS A 41 32.08 21.98 0.32
C LYS A 41 30.94 20.96 0.27
N ALA A 42 30.10 20.94 1.31
CA ALA A 42 28.95 20.04 1.43
C ALA A 42 27.89 20.30 0.32
N SER A 43 28.05 19.62 -0.82
CA SER A 43 26.91 19.10 -1.56
C SER A 43 26.15 18.21 -0.57
N ARG A 44 25.09 18.74 0.03
CA ARG A 44 24.22 17.92 0.88
C ARG A 44 23.58 16.87 -0.02
N THR A 45 24.13 15.66 -0.01
CA THR A 45 23.48 14.47 -0.54
C THR A 45 22.12 14.36 0.13
N ILE A 46 21.05 14.59 -0.63
CA ILE A 46 19.68 14.50 -0.11
C ILE A 46 19.43 13.05 0.28
N SER A 47 19.00 12.81 1.52
CA SER A 47 18.74 11.45 2.00
C SER A 47 17.50 10.85 1.32
N PHE A 48 17.43 9.52 1.20
CA PHE A 48 16.24 8.85 0.68
C PHE A 48 14.98 9.21 1.48
N ARG A 49 15.09 9.31 2.82
CA ARG A 49 13.97 9.69 3.69
C ARG A 49 13.42 11.06 3.32
N ASP A 50 14.30 12.02 3.03
CA ASP A 50 13.88 13.37 2.64
C ASP A 50 13.23 13.38 1.24
N LEU A 51 13.76 12.58 0.31
CA LEU A 51 13.14 12.40 -1.02
C LEU A 51 11.74 11.81 -0.89
N TYR A 52 11.60 10.71 -0.14
CA TYR A 52 10.31 10.06 0.08
C TYR A 52 9.30 11.01 0.72
N GLN A 53 9.69 11.77 1.74
CA GLN A 53 8.79 12.74 2.39
C GLN A 53 8.33 13.83 1.42
N ARG A 54 9.23 14.31 0.54
CA ARG A 54 8.88 15.29 -0.50
C ARG A 54 7.89 14.71 -1.50
N ILE A 55 8.11 13.47 -1.95
CA ILE A 55 7.20 12.77 -2.87
C ILE A 55 5.83 12.59 -2.21
N TYR A 56 5.81 12.03 -1.00
CA TYR A 56 4.58 11.78 -0.23
C TYR A 56 3.76 13.06 0.01
N SER A 57 4.44 14.20 0.21
CA SER A 57 3.79 15.51 0.38
C SER A 57 3.40 16.21 -0.92
N GLY A 58 3.70 15.63 -2.09
CA GLY A 58 3.43 16.23 -3.39
C GLY A 58 4.36 17.40 -3.76
N LYS A 59 5.53 17.52 -3.10
CA LYS A 59 6.46 18.67 -3.21
C LYS A 59 7.80 18.33 -3.87
N ALA A 60 7.96 17.11 -4.38
CA ALA A 60 9.19 16.71 -5.06
C ALA A 60 9.26 17.32 -6.47
N THR A 61 10.47 17.60 -6.96
CA THR A 61 10.69 17.86 -8.39
C THR A 61 10.79 16.54 -9.17
N LEU A 62 10.68 16.59 -10.50
CA LEU A 62 10.90 15.41 -11.35
C LEU A 62 12.28 14.77 -11.13
N GLU A 63 13.33 15.58 -10.99
CA GLU A 63 14.68 15.08 -10.71
C GLU A 63 14.80 14.39 -9.35
N GLN A 64 14.09 14.90 -8.33
CA GLN A 64 14.02 14.24 -7.02
C GLN A 64 13.27 12.92 -7.09
N VAL A 65 12.22 12.83 -7.92
CA VAL A 65 11.54 11.56 -8.21
C VAL A 65 12.49 10.59 -8.88
N LYS A 66 13.14 10.99 -10.00
CA LYS A 66 14.11 10.14 -10.71
C LYS A 66 15.22 9.65 -9.77
N LEU A 67 15.72 10.52 -8.88
CA LEU A 67 16.72 10.14 -7.88
C LEU A 67 16.20 9.11 -6.88
N ALA A 68 14.98 9.27 -6.36
CA ALA A 68 14.38 8.29 -5.46
C ALA A 68 14.22 6.91 -6.11
N LEU A 69 13.93 6.89 -7.42
CA LEU A 69 13.78 5.68 -8.22
C LEU A 69 15.10 4.94 -8.54
N THR A 70 16.25 5.50 -8.15
CA THR A 70 17.56 4.83 -8.28
C THR A 70 17.87 3.88 -7.12
N THR A 71 17.03 3.84 -6.08
CA THR A 71 17.22 2.93 -4.94
C THR A 71 17.31 1.47 -5.39
N LYS A 72 18.23 0.70 -4.80
CA LYS A 72 18.39 -0.75 -5.01
C LYS A 72 17.61 -1.61 -4.01
N ASP A 73 16.84 -0.96 -3.16
CA ASP A 73 15.95 -1.60 -2.20
C ASP A 73 14.52 -1.66 -2.78
N SER A 74 14.04 -2.88 -3.05
CA SER A 74 12.72 -3.13 -3.63
C SER A 74 11.58 -2.61 -2.74
N THR A 75 11.70 -2.69 -1.42
CA THR A 75 10.68 -2.17 -0.49
C THR A 75 10.57 -0.66 -0.58
N LYS A 76 11.73 0.03 -0.59
CA LYS A 76 11.78 1.48 -0.79
C LYS A 76 11.18 1.89 -2.13
N LEU A 77 11.41 1.10 -3.18
CA LEU A 77 10.91 1.39 -4.51
C LEU A 77 9.39 1.19 -4.61
N VAL A 78 8.84 0.10 -4.06
CA VAL A 78 7.39 -0.13 -3.92
C VAL A 78 6.71 1.02 -3.18
N ASN A 79 7.25 1.42 -2.03
CA ASN A 79 6.71 2.55 -1.26
C ASN A 79 6.77 3.85 -2.06
N THR A 80 7.86 4.08 -2.79
CA THR A 80 8.00 5.25 -3.67
C THR A 80 6.93 5.23 -4.76
N MET A 81 6.67 4.09 -5.41
CA MET A 81 5.62 3.95 -6.42
C MET A 81 4.26 4.41 -5.86
N HIS A 82 3.81 3.82 -4.75
CA HIS A 82 2.52 4.18 -4.16
C HIS A 82 2.45 5.66 -3.74
N ALA A 83 3.56 6.22 -3.24
CA ALA A 83 3.63 7.62 -2.86
C ALA A 83 3.54 8.58 -4.06
N LEU A 84 3.91 8.15 -5.27
CA LEU A 84 3.81 8.98 -6.48
C LEU A 84 2.36 9.34 -6.84
N TYR A 85 1.35 8.67 -6.27
CA TYR A 85 -0.04 9.13 -6.36
C TYR A 85 -0.24 10.56 -5.81
N ALA A 86 0.55 10.98 -4.81
CA ALA A 86 0.51 12.35 -4.30
C ALA A 86 0.94 13.39 -5.36
N MET A 87 1.67 12.93 -6.38
CA MET A 87 2.17 13.71 -7.51
C MET A 87 1.27 13.61 -8.76
N ARG A 88 0.02 13.12 -8.64
CA ARG A 88 -0.89 12.84 -9.78
C ARG A 88 -1.15 14.00 -10.74
N TRP A 89 -0.96 15.25 -10.31
CA TRP A 89 -1.13 16.44 -11.15
C TRP A 89 0.18 16.95 -11.78
N HIS A 90 1.31 16.33 -11.45
CA HIS A 90 2.61 16.71 -11.99
C HIS A 90 2.83 16.01 -13.34
N ALA A 91 2.66 16.76 -14.44
CA ALA A 91 2.73 16.23 -15.81
C ALA A 91 3.99 15.38 -16.09
N GLY A 92 5.17 15.84 -15.65
CA GLY A 92 6.41 15.08 -15.83
C GLY A 92 6.47 13.74 -15.06
N VAL A 93 5.83 13.66 -13.89
CA VAL A 93 5.77 12.40 -13.12
C VAL A 93 4.77 11.46 -13.78
N HIS A 94 3.64 12.00 -14.22
CA HIS A 94 2.64 11.25 -14.97
C HIS A 94 3.23 10.61 -16.23
N ASN A 95 3.95 11.40 -17.05
CA ASN A 95 4.67 10.89 -18.23
C ASN A 95 5.68 9.80 -17.85
N LEU A 96 6.50 10.04 -16.81
CA LEU A 96 7.48 9.07 -16.35
C LEU A 96 6.85 7.73 -15.92
N LEU A 97 5.70 7.74 -15.25
CA LEU A 97 5.00 6.51 -14.85
C LEU A 97 4.59 5.67 -16.07
N TYR A 98 4.06 6.30 -17.12
CA TYR A 98 3.71 5.59 -18.36
C TYR A 98 4.94 5.10 -19.12
N LYS A 99 6.02 5.87 -19.13
CA LYS A 99 7.29 5.43 -19.71
C LYS A 99 7.86 4.22 -18.98
N MET A 100 7.77 4.22 -17.65
CA MET A 100 8.10 3.05 -16.84
C MET A 100 7.20 1.86 -17.17
N TRP A 101 5.90 2.10 -17.38
CA TRP A 101 4.95 1.06 -17.80
C TRP A 101 5.30 0.50 -19.19
N GLU A 102 5.69 1.33 -20.14
CA GLU A 102 6.12 0.93 -21.49
C GLU A 102 7.53 0.33 -21.52
N ILE A 103 8.27 0.36 -20.39
CA ILE A 103 9.69 -0.04 -20.33
C ILE A 103 10.57 0.83 -21.26
N ASP A 104 10.18 2.09 -21.45
CA ASP A 104 10.96 3.07 -22.19
C ASP A 104 12.08 3.64 -21.30
N LYS A 105 13.30 3.12 -21.52
CA LYS A 105 14.47 3.40 -20.66
C LYS A 105 15.20 4.71 -20.98
N ASP A 106 14.86 5.35 -22.10
CA ASP A 106 15.66 6.46 -22.65
C ASP A 106 15.55 7.73 -21.81
N GLU A 107 14.38 8.02 -21.24
CA GLU A 107 14.12 9.25 -20.47
C GLU A 107 14.74 9.23 -19.06
N ALA A 108 15.01 8.02 -18.54
CA ALA A 108 15.50 7.82 -17.18
C ALA A 108 16.37 6.55 -17.06
N PRO A 109 17.55 6.50 -17.72
CA PRO A 109 18.34 5.27 -17.82
C PRO A 109 18.92 4.79 -16.48
N LYS A 110 18.97 5.68 -15.47
CA LYS A 110 19.60 5.42 -14.16
C LYS A 110 18.64 4.89 -13.09
N ILE A 111 17.33 4.83 -13.35
CA ILE A 111 16.40 4.25 -12.37
C ILE A 111 16.60 2.74 -12.30
N SER A 112 16.14 2.11 -11.22
CA SER A 112 16.30 0.68 -11.00
C SER A 112 15.35 -0.15 -11.86
N TRP A 113 15.55 -0.13 -13.17
CA TRP A 113 14.77 -0.89 -14.16
C TRP A 113 14.71 -2.38 -13.84
N ASP A 114 15.81 -2.93 -13.33
CA ASP A 114 15.93 -4.30 -12.86
C ASP A 114 14.90 -4.68 -11.79
N LEU A 115 14.52 -3.72 -10.93
CA LEU A 115 13.50 -3.89 -9.91
C LEU A 115 12.11 -3.49 -10.40
N ILE A 116 12.00 -2.45 -11.25
CA ILE A 116 10.72 -1.97 -11.82
C ILE A 116 10.03 -3.06 -12.62
N GLU A 117 10.80 -3.90 -13.32
CA GLU A 117 10.29 -5.03 -14.10
C GLU A 117 9.83 -6.21 -13.21
N LYS A 118 10.19 -6.22 -11.91
CA LYS A 118 9.78 -7.29 -10.99
C LYS A 118 8.36 -7.08 -10.48
N PRO A 119 7.60 -8.17 -10.26
CA PRO A 119 6.18 -8.07 -9.94
C PRO A 119 5.84 -7.12 -8.79
N PRO A 120 6.54 -7.11 -7.62
CA PRO A 120 6.14 -6.23 -6.52
C PRO A 120 6.12 -4.74 -6.89
N VAL A 121 7.18 -4.26 -7.56
CA VAL A 121 7.28 -2.87 -7.99
C VAL A 121 6.35 -2.60 -9.16
N ARG A 122 6.22 -3.56 -10.08
CA ARG A 122 5.39 -3.45 -11.27
C ARG A 122 3.90 -3.36 -10.91
N ILE A 123 3.44 -4.12 -9.92
CA ILE A 123 2.08 -4.05 -9.38
C ILE A 123 1.84 -2.70 -8.71
N ALA A 124 2.80 -2.18 -7.93
CA ALA A 124 2.69 -0.86 -7.30
C ALA A 124 2.65 0.28 -8.33
N LEU A 125 3.42 0.18 -9.41
CA LEU A 125 3.36 1.07 -10.57
C LEU A 125 1.98 1.02 -11.24
N ALA A 126 1.49 -0.18 -11.54
CA ALA A 126 0.18 -0.40 -12.13
C ALA A 126 -0.94 0.21 -11.27
N SER A 127 -0.92 -0.05 -9.96
CA SER A 127 -1.86 0.55 -8.99
C SER A 127 -1.82 2.08 -9.05
N THR A 128 -0.61 2.65 -9.06
CA THR A 128 -0.44 4.10 -9.06
C THR A 128 -1.00 4.73 -10.34
N ILE A 129 -0.70 4.15 -11.51
CA ILE A 129 -1.25 4.61 -12.79
C ILE A 129 -2.77 4.49 -12.80
N ASN A 130 -3.33 3.34 -12.41
CA ASN A 130 -4.78 3.13 -12.40
C ASN A 130 -5.52 4.15 -11.52
N ARG A 131 -4.94 4.53 -10.38
CA ARG A 131 -5.51 5.56 -9.49
C ARG A 131 -5.44 6.96 -10.08
N ILE A 132 -4.47 7.24 -10.95
CA ILE A 132 -4.35 8.52 -11.64
C ILE A 132 -5.31 8.58 -12.84
N ASP A 133 -5.39 7.52 -13.64
CA ASP A 133 -6.19 7.45 -14.88
C ASP A 133 -7.17 6.26 -14.86
N ILE A 134 -8.24 6.41 -14.09
CA ILE A 134 -9.27 5.38 -13.86
C ILE A 134 -9.97 4.95 -15.18
N LEU A 135 -10.07 5.87 -16.14
CA LEU A 135 -10.87 5.67 -17.36
C LEU A 135 -10.12 4.87 -18.44
N LYS A 136 -8.79 4.78 -18.41
CA LYS A 136 -7.98 4.19 -19.50
C LYS A 136 -7.21 2.91 -19.15
N SER A 137 -7.53 2.28 -18.02
CA SER A 137 -6.63 1.34 -17.35
C SER A 137 -7.15 -0.10 -17.29
N LYS A 138 -7.96 -0.56 -18.25
CA LYS A 138 -8.47 -1.95 -18.25
C LYS A 138 -7.32 -2.98 -18.17
N ASP A 139 -6.32 -2.87 -19.06
CA ASP A 139 -5.18 -3.79 -19.09
C ASP A 139 -4.34 -3.70 -17.81
N ILE A 140 -4.23 -2.51 -17.22
CA ILE A 140 -3.53 -2.28 -15.95
C ILE A 140 -4.28 -2.95 -14.78
N ARG A 141 -5.63 -2.88 -14.76
CA ARG A 141 -6.44 -3.59 -13.75
C ARG A 141 -6.33 -5.10 -13.91
N GLU A 142 -6.40 -5.60 -15.13
CA GLU A 142 -6.24 -7.02 -15.42
C GLU A 142 -4.85 -7.52 -15.02
N TYR A 143 -3.81 -6.72 -15.27
CA TYR A 143 -2.45 -7.00 -14.80
C TYR A 143 -2.39 -7.12 -13.27
N ILE A 144 -3.03 -6.22 -12.51
CA ILE A 144 -3.04 -6.34 -11.04
C ILE A 144 -3.81 -7.61 -10.61
N ARG A 145 -4.94 -7.90 -11.26
CA ARG A 145 -5.80 -9.05 -10.94
C ARG A 145 -5.15 -10.39 -11.29
N SER A 146 -4.20 -10.46 -12.22
CA SER A 146 -3.51 -11.71 -12.53
C SER A 146 -2.65 -12.22 -11.36
N PHE A 147 -2.35 -11.39 -10.36
CA PHE A 147 -1.59 -11.76 -9.17
C PHE A 147 -2.43 -12.15 -7.95
N LYS A 148 -3.78 -12.24 -8.07
CA LYS A 148 -4.67 -12.61 -6.96
C LYS A 148 -4.32 -13.98 -6.34
N TYR A 149 -3.86 -14.92 -7.14
CA TYR A 149 -3.54 -16.27 -6.68
C TYR A 149 -2.11 -16.66 -7.06
N ASP A 150 -1.20 -15.69 -7.12
CA ASP A 150 0.22 -15.93 -7.39
C ASP A 150 0.83 -16.82 -6.30
N ASP A 151 1.75 -17.71 -6.69
CA ASP A 151 2.42 -18.59 -5.73
C ASP A 151 3.18 -17.79 -4.67
N ASP A 152 3.80 -16.67 -5.07
CA ASP A 152 4.51 -15.78 -4.17
C ASP A 152 3.53 -14.94 -3.33
N VAL A 153 3.60 -15.12 -2.02
CA VAL A 153 2.79 -14.41 -1.04
C VAL A 153 3.04 -12.89 -1.08
N LEU A 154 4.23 -12.45 -1.45
CA LEU A 154 4.55 -11.02 -1.57
C LEU A 154 3.86 -10.41 -2.77
N ASN A 155 3.82 -11.11 -3.90
CA ASN A 155 3.10 -10.67 -5.10
C ASN A 155 1.60 -10.56 -4.82
N ARG A 156 1.03 -11.58 -4.17
CA ARG A 156 -0.35 -11.53 -3.67
C ARG A 156 -0.56 -10.33 -2.77
N GLY A 157 0.28 -10.15 -1.76
CA GLY A 157 0.21 -8.99 -0.84
C GLY A 157 0.18 -7.65 -1.56
N GLN A 158 1.04 -7.46 -2.57
CA GLN A 158 1.03 -6.24 -3.39
C GLN A 158 -0.24 -6.12 -4.23
N ALA A 159 -0.76 -7.22 -4.78
CA ALA A 159 -2.03 -7.22 -5.48
C ALA A 159 -3.19 -6.82 -4.56
N LEU A 160 -3.26 -7.36 -3.33
CA LEU A 160 -4.29 -6.95 -2.36
C LEU A 160 -4.23 -5.44 -2.07
N VAL A 161 -3.03 -4.88 -1.82
CA VAL A 161 -2.87 -3.44 -1.58
C VAL A 161 -3.36 -2.65 -2.79
N ALA A 162 -2.93 -3.06 -3.99
CA ALA A 162 -3.32 -2.40 -5.23
C ALA A 162 -4.83 -2.41 -5.47
N LEU A 163 -5.49 -3.56 -5.29
CA LEU A 163 -6.95 -3.69 -5.43
C LEU A 163 -7.70 -2.85 -4.39
N GLY A 164 -7.25 -2.86 -3.14
CA GLY A 164 -7.83 -2.03 -2.07
C GLY A 164 -7.75 -0.54 -2.39
N LEU A 165 -6.59 -0.06 -2.84
CA LEU A 165 -6.40 1.35 -3.23
C LEU A 165 -7.13 1.76 -4.51
N ASN A 166 -7.45 0.79 -5.39
CA ASN A 166 -8.22 1.03 -6.61
C ASN A 166 -9.74 1.08 -6.35
N GLY A 167 -10.22 0.37 -5.32
CA GLY A 167 -11.57 0.51 -4.78
C GLY A 167 -12.70 -0.09 -5.63
N ASP A 168 -12.41 -0.94 -6.62
CA ASP A 168 -13.43 -1.58 -7.47
C ASP A 168 -14.20 -2.65 -6.68
N PRO A 169 -15.52 -2.50 -6.44
CA PRO A 169 -16.31 -3.43 -5.63
C PRO A 169 -16.27 -4.90 -6.09
N VAL A 170 -15.95 -5.17 -7.36
CA VAL A 170 -15.82 -6.55 -7.87
C VAL A 170 -14.69 -7.32 -7.17
N ASP A 171 -13.72 -6.61 -6.58
CA ASP A 171 -12.58 -7.22 -5.90
C ASP A 171 -12.84 -7.52 -4.41
N VAL A 172 -13.96 -7.05 -3.83
CA VAL A 172 -14.31 -7.28 -2.42
C VAL A 172 -14.32 -8.77 -2.03
N PRO A 173 -14.95 -9.69 -2.80
CA PRO A 173 -14.99 -11.11 -2.40
C PRO A 173 -13.60 -11.73 -2.20
N TYR A 174 -12.65 -11.33 -3.04
CA TYR A 174 -11.27 -11.79 -2.90
C TYR A 174 -10.55 -11.13 -1.71
N LEU A 175 -10.73 -9.83 -1.49
CA LEU A 175 -10.14 -9.16 -0.34
C LEU A 175 -10.68 -9.71 0.98
N GLU A 176 -11.96 -10.08 1.03
CA GLU A 176 -12.60 -10.77 2.14
C GLU A 176 -11.96 -12.14 2.40
N GLU A 177 -11.82 -12.96 1.36
CA GLU A 177 -11.15 -14.26 1.44
C GLU A 177 -9.74 -14.13 2.04
N MET A 178 -8.96 -13.15 1.59
CA MET A 178 -7.61 -12.93 2.10
C MET A 178 -7.60 -12.41 3.54
N ALA A 179 -8.52 -11.51 3.89
CA ALA A 179 -8.72 -11.02 5.25
C ALA A 179 -9.13 -12.15 6.21
N ASP A 180 -9.75 -13.21 5.71
CA ASP A 180 -10.15 -14.38 6.49
C ASP A 180 -9.13 -15.53 6.49
N SER A 181 -8.09 -15.46 5.64
CA SER A 181 -7.11 -16.53 5.48
C SER A 181 -6.32 -16.86 6.75
N ASN A 182 -5.61 -18.00 6.76
CA ASN A 182 -4.70 -18.38 7.86
C ASN A 182 -3.31 -17.72 7.78
N ASN A 183 -3.02 -17.02 6.69
CA ASN A 183 -1.75 -16.33 6.53
C ASN A 183 -1.82 -14.95 7.18
N ARG A 184 -1.14 -14.75 8.31
CA ARG A 184 -1.18 -13.50 9.10
C ARG A 184 -0.86 -12.26 8.27
N TYR A 185 0.08 -12.34 7.33
CA TYR A 185 0.45 -11.23 6.46
C TYR A 185 -0.71 -10.88 5.51
N LEU A 186 -1.29 -11.87 4.82
CA LEU A 186 -2.44 -11.65 3.94
C LEU A 186 -3.70 -11.23 4.69
N THR A 187 -3.94 -11.76 5.89
CA THR A 187 -5.03 -11.31 6.79
C THR A 187 -4.93 -9.81 7.05
N GLN A 188 -3.77 -9.34 7.53
CA GLN A 188 -3.60 -7.93 7.90
C GLN A 188 -3.73 -7.00 6.69
N ILE A 189 -3.15 -7.41 5.55
CA ILE A 189 -3.27 -6.64 4.31
C ILE A 189 -4.71 -6.66 3.80
N GLY A 190 -5.39 -7.80 3.80
CA GLY A 190 -6.78 -7.91 3.36
C GLY A 190 -7.72 -7.00 4.14
N VAL A 191 -7.62 -7.01 5.47
CA VAL A 191 -8.39 -6.09 6.34
C VAL A 191 -8.10 -4.63 6.01
N SER A 192 -6.83 -4.29 5.81
CA SER A 192 -6.43 -2.92 5.46
C SER A 192 -6.93 -2.51 4.07
N SER A 193 -6.85 -3.43 3.10
CA SER A 193 -7.28 -3.22 1.72
C SER A 193 -8.77 -3.01 1.61
N LEU A 194 -9.59 -3.79 2.33
CA LEU A 194 -11.03 -3.55 2.42
C LEU A 194 -11.30 -2.13 2.96
N ALA A 195 -10.55 -1.71 3.99
CA ALA A 195 -10.70 -0.36 4.54
C ALA A 195 -10.30 0.75 3.55
N PHE A 196 -9.31 0.52 2.69
CA PHE A 196 -8.88 1.49 1.67
C PHE A 196 -9.90 1.70 0.55
N MET A 197 -10.82 0.74 0.33
CA MET A 197 -11.79 0.88 -0.74
C MET A 197 -12.83 1.97 -0.48
N GLU A 198 -13.05 2.33 0.79
CA GLU A 198 -13.96 3.40 1.23
C GLU A 198 -15.39 3.32 0.66
N ASN A 199 -15.84 2.12 0.27
CA ASN A 199 -17.18 1.87 -0.27
C ASN A 199 -18.03 1.02 0.69
N SER A 200 -19.35 1.01 0.47
CA SER A 200 -20.32 0.30 1.31
C SER A 200 -20.10 -1.22 1.29
N THR A 201 -19.82 -1.81 0.14
CA THR A 201 -19.60 -3.25 0.00
C THR A 201 -18.43 -3.73 0.87
N ALA A 202 -17.31 -3.00 0.85
CA ALA A 202 -16.14 -3.31 1.67
C ALA A 202 -16.39 -3.08 3.17
N LYS A 203 -17.17 -2.04 3.52
CA LYS A 203 -17.62 -1.82 4.90
C LYS A 203 -18.44 -2.99 5.42
N GLU A 204 -19.43 -3.45 4.66
CA GLU A 204 -20.29 -4.58 5.06
C GLU A 204 -19.50 -5.89 5.17
N SER A 205 -18.53 -6.11 4.28
CA SER A 205 -17.59 -7.23 4.37
C SER A 205 -16.78 -7.19 5.68
N LEU A 206 -16.21 -6.03 6.04
CA LEU A 206 -15.52 -5.85 7.32
C LEU A 206 -16.44 -6.08 8.53
N ILE A 207 -17.68 -5.61 8.46
CA ILE A 207 -18.69 -5.84 9.51
C ILE A 207 -18.98 -7.35 9.65
N SER A 208 -19.13 -8.07 8.55
CA SER A 208 -19.32 -9.53 8.53
C SER A 208 -18.12 -10.27 9.14
N LEU A 209 -16.91 -9.92 8.72
CA LEU A 209 -15.67 -10.49 9.26
C LEU A 209 -15.49 -10.20 10.76
N ALA A 210 -15.83 -8.98 11.20
CA ALA A 210 -15.80 -8.63 12.62
C ALA A 210 -16.72 -9.53 13.45
N LYS A 211 -17.93 -9.82 12.96
CA LYS A 211 -18.88 -10.73 13.62
C LYS A 211 -18.32 -12.15 13.69
N LYS A 212 -17.81 -12.65 12.56
CA LYS A 212 -17.23 -14.00 12.48
C LYS A 212 -16.08 -14.19 13.47
N HIS A 213 -15.29 -13.14 13.69
CA HIS A 213 -14.06 -13.17 14.50
C HIS A 213 -14.15 -12.42 15.81
N TYR A 214 -15.37 -12.13 16.29
CA TYR A 214 -15.63 -11.12 17.34
C TYR A 214 -14.73 -11.27 18.58
N ASP A 215 -14.61 -12.50 19.09
CA ASP A 215 -13.87 -12.80 20.33
C ASP A 215 -12.37 -13.06 20.11
N THR A 216 -11.85 -12.76 18.91
CA THR A 216 -10.45 -13.02 18.53
C THR A 216 -9.63 -11.74 18.40
N PRO A 217 -8.29 -11.81 18.42
CA PRO A 217 -7.44 -10.67 18.08
C PRO A 217 -7.72 -10.09 16.68
N ARG A 218 -8.15 -10.93 15.72
CA ARG A 218 -8.54 -10.51 14.37
C ARG A 218 -9.81 -9.66 14.40
N GLY A 219 -10.83 -10.08 15.13
CA GLY A 219 -12.07 -9.30 15.29
C GLY A 219 -11.79 -7.93 15.91
N LYS A 220 -10.96 -7.87 16.96
CA LYS A 220 -10.52 -6.61 17.59
C LYS A 220 -9.82 -5.68 16.61
N LEU A 221 -8.91 -6.20 15.78
CA LEU A 221 -8.26 -5.44 14.72
C LEU A 221 -9.28 -4.88 13.72
N ILE A 222 -10.23 -5.71 13.27
CA ILE A 222 -11.25 -5.30 12.29
C ILE A 222 -12.17 -4.21 12.88
N LEU A 223 -12.56 -4.33 14.15
CA LEU A 223 -13.38 -3.32 14.84
C LEU A 223 -12.64 -1.97 14.97
N ASP A 224 -11.34 -1.98 15.30
CA ASP A 224 -10.52 -0.76 15.32
C ASP A 224 -10.44 -0.11 13.92
N VAL A 225 -10.26 -0.94 12.89
CA VAL A 225 -10.25 -0.48 11.49
C VAL A 225 -11.60 0.11 11.08
N LEU A 226 -12.71 -0.56 11.39
CA LEU A 226 -14.07 -0.07 11.14
C LEU A 226 -14.34 1.27 11.83
N SER A 227 -13.89 1.41 13.08
CA SER A 227 -14.01 2.66 13.84
C SER A 227 -13.24 3.80 13.18
N ARG A 228 -11.99 3.55 12.77
CA ARG A 228 -11.12 4.58 12.17
C ARG A 228 -11.50 4.98 10.76
N SER A 229 -11.85 4.00 9.93
CA SER A 229 -12.09 4.21 8.49
C SER A 229 -13.54 4.59 8.20
N TYR A 230 -14.50 4.04 8.94
CA TYR A 230 -15.93 4.22 8.67
C TYR A 230 -16.71 4.92 9.79
N ASN A 231 -16.06 5.29 10.90
CA ASN A 231 -16.71 5.82 12.12
C ASN A 231 -17.83 4.91 12.65
N VAL A 232 -17.70 3.59 12.45
CA VAL A 232 -18.63 2.61 13.03
C VAL A 232 -18.29 2.48 14.51
N VAL A 233 -19.27 2.72 15.38
CA VAL A 233 -19.13 2.46 16.81
C VAL A 233 -19.09 0.95 17.00
N PRO A 234 -18.03 0.39 17.62
CA PRO A 234 -18.01 -1.03 17.96
C PRO A 234 -19.15 -1.32 18.93
N VAL A 235 -20.18 -2.03 18.47
CA VAL A 235 -21.24 -2.56 19.34
C VAL A 235 -20.72 -3.82 20.03
N SER A 236 -21.10 -4.00 21.31
CA SER A 236 -20.82 -5.23 22.04
C SER A 236 -21.48 -6.44 21.34
N LYS A 237 -20.93 -7.64 21.55
CA LYS A 237 -21.52 -8.89 21.02
C LYS A 237 -22.98 -9.02 21.42
N GLU A 238 -23.27 -8.67 22.67
CA GLU A 238 -24.60 -8.71 23.29
C GLU A 238 -25.57 -7.69 22.69
N GLU A 239 -25.14 -6.45 22.42
CA GLU A 239 -25.96 -5.44 21.72
C GLU A 239 -26.26 -5.86 20.28
N TYR A 240 -25.29 -6.49 19.61
CA TYR A 240 -25.46 -6.99 18.26
C TYR A 240 -26.43 -8.19 18.23
N GLU A 241 -26.24 -9.18 19.10
CA GLU A 241 -27.13 -10.34 19.22
C GLU A 241 -28.57 -9.92 19.56
N LYS A 242 -28.75 -8.90 20.42
CA LYS A 242 -30.07 -8.32 20.72
C LYS A 242 -30.71 -7.65 19.51
N ALA A 243 -29.97 -6.82 18.78
CA ALA A 243 -30.51 -6.11 17.61
C ALA A 243 -31.02 -7.07 16.51
N ASN A 244 -30.35 -8.21 16.29
CA ASN A 244 -30.81 -9.19 15.29
C ASN A 244 -31.93 -10.11 15.82
N ALA A 245 -32.00 -10.34 17.12
CA ALA A 245 -33.13 -11.05 17.71
C ALA A 245 -34.43 -10.27 17.50
N GLU A 246 -34.37 -8.93 17.54
CA GLU A 246 -35.52 -8.04 17.31
C GLU A 246 -35.90 -7.90 15.82
N GLU A 247 -34.94 -7.97 14.89
CA GLU A 247 -35.22 -8.00 13.43
C GLU A 247 -35.90 -9.30 12.96
N ASN A 248 -35.67 -10.43 13.63
CA ASN A 248 -36.29 -11.72 13.26
C ASN A 248 -37.68 -11.95 13.89
N ILE A 249 -38.17 -11.00 14.69
CA ILE A 249 -39.49 -11.08 15.36
C ILE A 249 -40.53 -10.19 14.64
N ASN A 250 -40.11 -9.35 13.69
CA ASN A 250 -40.99 -8.50 12.87
C ASN A 250 -41.06 -8.98 11.41
#